data_AF-H8X7W6-F1
#
_entry.id   AF-H8X7W6-F1
#
_cell.length_a   1.000
_cell.length_b   1.000
_cell.length_c   1.000
_cell.angle_alpha   90.00
_cell.angle_beta   90.00
_cell.angle_gamma   90.00
#
_symmetry.space_group_name_H-M   'P 1'
#
loop_
_entity.id
_entity.type
_entity.pdbx_description
1 polymer ?
#
loop_
_entity_poly.entity_id
_entity_poly.type
_entity_poly.pdbx_seq_one_letter_code
_entity_poly.pdbx_strand_id
1 'polypeptide(L)'
;MTLLDTVVQDIYKDVGADEKGHVLCDQVLNGNKSLTFRIGTFDIPVYYSDIFFNFSSTICGCGIGRTSNVDMQYVGLPFLRNTYFAQNFDTKKIGLAPIKYIDESDIVDFWF
;
A
#
# COMPACT_ATOMS: atom_id res chain seq x y z
N MET A 1 6.68 1.27 -2.35
CA MET A 1 6.07 0.30 -3.30
C MET A 1 6.42 0.76 -4.71
N THR A 2 6.39 -0.12 -5.71
CA THR A 2 6.59 0.26 -7.12
C THR A 2 5.50 -0.36 -7.97
N LEU A 3 4.83 0.46 -8.76
CA LEU A 3 3.71 0.06 -9.63
C LEU A 3 3.96 0.55 -11.05
N LEU A 4 3.20 0.02 -12.02
CA LEU A 4 3.23 0.52 -13.39
C LEU A 4 2.94 2.02 -13.42
N ASP A 5 3.69 2.74 -14.26
CA ASP A 5 3.55 4.20 -14.40
C ASP A 5 2.11 4.61 -14.68
N THR A 6 1.39 3.87 -15.53
CA THR A 6 -0.05 4.12 -15.80
C THR A 6 -0.90 4.12 -14.53
N VAL A 7 -0.68 3.15 -13.63
CA VAL A 7 -1.38 3.06 -12.34
C VAL A 7 -0.99 4.22 -11.42
N VAL A 8 0.29 4.58 -11.39
CA VAL A 8 0.78 5.71 -10.58
C VAL A 8 0.18 7.04 -11.07
N GLN A 9 0.10 7.25 -12.38
CA GLN A 9 -0.51 8.45 -12.96
C GLN A 9 -2.01 8.54 -12.65
N ASP A 10 -2.73 7.42 -12.67
CA ASP A 10 -4.15 7.38 -12.27
C ASP A 10 -4.32 7.76 -10.79
N ILE A 11 -3.45 7.27 -9.91
CA ILE A 11 -3.42 7.65 -8.49
C ILE A 11 -3.15 9.15 -8.36
N TYR A 12 -2.15 9.69 -9.09
CA TYR A 12 -1.81 11.11 -9.04
C TYR A 12 -2.99 11.98 -9.44
N LYS A 13 -3.68 11.60 -10.52
CA LYS A 13 -4.87 12.32 -10.99
C LYS A 13 -6.00 12.29 -9.95
N ASP A 14 -6.25 11.15 -9.32
CA ASP A 14 -7.30 11.00 -8.31
C ASP A 14 -7.06 11.87 -7.07
N VAL A 15 -5.80 11.98 -6.64
CA VAL A 15 -5.44 12.77 -5.45
C VAL A 15 -5.11 14.24 -5.76
N GLY A 16 -5.08 14.63 -7.04
CA GLY A 16 -4.71 15.98 -7.47
C GLY A 16 -3.22 16.29 -7.38
N ALA A 17 -2.36 15.27 -7.49
CA ALA A 17 -0.91 15.44 -7.52
C ALA A 17 -0.40 15.94 -8.88
N ASP A 18 0.78 16.57 -8.88
CA ASP A 18 1.52 16.88 -10.11
C ASP A 18 2.21 15.63 -10.72
N GLU A 19 2.84 15.77 -11.88
CA GLU A 19 3.55 14.67 -12.58
C GLU A 19 4.77 14.11 -11.80
N LYS A 20 5.20 14.81 -10.75
CA LYS A 20 6.27 14.39 -9.83
C LYS A 20 5.72 13.72 -8.58
N GLY A 21 4.39 13.64 -8.42
CA GLY A 21 3.74 13.06 -7.26
C GLY A 21 3.68 13.99 -6.05
N HIS A 22 3.80 15.30 -6.26
CA HIS A 22 3.59 16.29 -5.21
C HIS A 22 2.12 16.68 -5.12
N VAL A 23 1.60 16.71 -3.90
CA VAL A 23 0.20 17.01 -3.60
C VAL A 23 0.12 17.84 -2.32
N LEU A 24 -0.96 18.60 -2.13
CA LEU A 24 -1.17 19.28 -0.85
C LEU A 24 -1.38 18.24 0.26
N CYS A 25 -0.66 18.37 1.38
CA CYS A 25 -0.72 17.39 2.45
C CYS A 25 -2.11 17.22 3.05
N ASP A 26 -2.92 18.29 3.09
CA ASP A 26 -4.30 18.24 3.59
C ASP A 26 -5.25 17.40 2.72
N GLN A 27 -4.92 17.20 1.44
CA GLN A 27 -5.70 16.36 0.53
C GLN A 27 -5.46 14.88 0.77
N VAL A 28 -4.27 14.49 1.27
CA VAL A 28 -3.88 13.07 1.38
C VAL A 28 -3.63 12.58 2.80
N LEU A 29 -3.23 13.45 3.74
CA LEU A 29 -2.94 13.07 5.12
C LEU A 29 -4.09 13.36 6.09
N ASN A 30 -5.13 14.10 5.68
CA ASN A 30 -6.30 14.31 6.52
C ASN A 30 -7.29 13.15 6.40
N GLY A 31 -7.67 12.58 7.55
CA GLY A 31 -8.65 11.51 7.66
C GLY A 31 -8.09 10.12 7.30
N ASN A 32 -8.99 9.17 7.03
CA ASN A 32 -8.64 7.76 6.78
C ASN A 32 -8.82 7.40 5.30
N LYS A 33 -8.20 8.16 4.39
CA LYS A 33 -8.20 7.83 2.96
C LYS A 33 -7.26 6.65 2.68
N SER A 34 -7.60 5.81 1.71
CA SER A 34 -6.84 4.60 1.38
C SER A 34 -6.95 4.20 -0.09
N LEU A 35 -5.91 3.53 -0.61
CA LEU A 35 -6.01 2.73 -1.82
C LEU A 35 -6.49 1.32 -1.45
N THR A 36 -7.52 0.82 -2.11
CA THR A 36 -8.01 -0.54 -1.86
C THR A 36 -7.37 -1.54 -2.82
N PHE A 37 -6.58 -2.47 -2.29
CA PHE A 37 -6.08 -3.62 -3.02
C PHE A 37 -7.12 -4.73 -2.97
N ARG A 38 -7.74 -5.04 -4.11
CA ARG A 38 -8.68 -6.15 -4.26
C ARG A 38 -7.90 -7.43 -4.57
N ILE A 39 -7.89 -8.39 -3.64
CA ILE A 39 -7.17 -9.66 -3.80
C ILE A 39 -8.17 -10.81 -3.71
N GLY A 40 -8.61 -11.30 -4.87
CA GLY A 40 -9.61 -12.36 -4.94
C GLY A 40 -10.94 -11.92 -4.32
N THR A 41 -11.24 -12.46 -3.13
CA THR A 41 -12.53 -12.24 -2.43
C THR A 41 -12.44 -11.26 -1.26
N PHE A 42 -11.27 -10.69 -0.97
CA PHE A 42 -11.10 -9.74 0.12
C PHE A 42 -10.35 -8.48 -0.31
N ASP A 43 -10.57 -7.42 0.47
CA ASP A 43 -10.02 -6.09 0.24
C ASP A 43 -8.99 -5.76 1.32
N ILE A 44 -7.85 -5.20 0.92
CA ILE A 44 -6.85 -4.66 1.84
C ILE A 44 -6.77 -3.15 1.63
N PRO A 45 -7.19 -2.33 2.62
CA PRO A 45 -6.99 -0.90 2.56
C PRO A 45 -5.54 -0.56 2.87
N VAL A 46 -4.89 0.18 1.97
CA VAL A 46 -3.56 0.77 2.21
C VAL A 46 -3.75 2.27 2.41
N TYR A 47 -3.63 2.71 3.66
CA TYR A 47 -3.91 4.10 4.01
C TYR A 47 -2.92 5.07 3.38
N TYR A 48 -3.41 6.26 3.01
CA TYR A 48 -2.59 7.30 2.39
C TYR A 48 -1.46 7.76 3.32
N SER A 49 -1.63 7.65 4.64
CA SER A 49 -0.57 7.89 5.63
C SER A 49 0.63 6.94 5.51
N ASP A 50 0.46 5.74 4.92
CA ASP A 50 1.56 4.82 4.63
C ASP A 50 2.19 5.05 3.24
N ILE A 51 1.55 5.85 2.40
CA ILE A 51 1.92 6.08 1.00
C ILE A 51 2.57 7.45 0.83
N PHE A 52 1.95 8.49 1.37
CA PHE A 52 2.37 9.88 1.24
C PHE A 52 3.14 10.32 2.48
N PHE A 53 4.11 11.21 2.27
CA PHE A 53 4.96 11.72 3.34
C PHE A 53 5.14 13.22 3.19
N ASN A 54 5.32 13.92 4.32
CA ASN A 54 5.59 15.36 4.32
C ASN A 54 6.93 15.62 3.63
N PHE A 55 6.90 16.33 2.51
CA PHE A 55 8.08 16.84 1.84
C PHE A 55 8.42 18.25 2.33
N SER A 56 7.38 19.04 2.63
CA SER A 56 7.43 20.31 3.35
C SER A 56 6.26 20.40 4.33
N SER A 57 6.03 21.57 4.93
CA SER A 57 4.88 21.79 5.82
C SER A 57 3.52 21.76 5.10
N THR A 58 3.50 21.94 3.78
CA THR A 58 2.26 22.02 2.98
C THR A 58 2.22 21.04 1.81
N ILE A 59 3.38 20.56 1.35
CA ILE A 59 3.50 19.66 0.21
C ILE A 59 3.92 18.28 0.68
N CYS A 60 3.21 17.28 0.20
CA CYS A 60 3.47 15.88 0.43
C CYS A 60 3.99 15.24 -0.85
N GLY A 61 4.95 14.33 -0.71
CA GLY A 61 5.45 13.48 -1.78
C GLY A 61 4.75 12.12 -1.77
N CYS A 62 4.68 11.47 -2.93
CA CYS A 62 4.21 10.10 -3.06
C CYS A 62 5.37 9.10 -2.92
N GLY A 63 5.22 8.11 -2.03
CA GLY A 63 6.17 7.02 -1.81
C GLY A 63 5.98 5.82 -2.76
N ILE A 64 5.18 5.97 -3.81
CA ILE A 64 4.99 4.97 -4.86
C ILE A 64 5.99 5.26 -5.98
N GLY A 65 6.93 4.35 -6.18
CA GLY A 65 7.79 4.33 -7.36
C GLY A 65 7.00 3.96 -8.61
N ARG A 66 7.42 4.54 -9.73
CA ARG A 66 6.89 4.24 -11.07
C ARG A 66 7.87 3.37 -11.86
N THR A 67 7.34 2.39 -12.59
CA THR A 67 8.10 1.56 -13.52
C THR A 67 7.34 1.37 -14.83
N SER A 68 8.05 1.23 -15.94
CA SER A 68 7.48 0.75 -17.21
C SER A 68 7.59 -0.76 -17.37
N ASN A 69 8.36 -1.42 -16.49
CA ASN A 69 8.56 -2.87 -16.51
C ASN A 69 7.55 -3.57 -15.60
N VAL A 70 6.68 -4.38 -16.19
CA VAL A 70 5.65 -5.18 -15.50
C VAL A 70 6.25 -6.10 -14.43
N ASP A 71 7.45 -6.62 -14.68
CA ASP A 71 8.14 -7.57 -13.78
C ASP A 71 8.83 -6.88 -12.59
N MET A 72 8.89 -5.55 -12.57
CA MET A 72 9.50 -4.76 -11.48
C MET A 72 8.48 -4.18 -10.51
N GLN A 73 7.25 -4.68 -10.54
CA GLN A 73 6.19 -4.25 -9.62
C GLN A 73 6.27 -4.98 -8.28
N TYR A 74 6.12 -4.23 -7.19
CA TYR A 74 6.06 -4.79 -5.84
C TYR A 74 5.29 -3.89 -4.89
N VAL A 75 4.52 -4.49 -3.99
CA VAL A 75 3.64 -3.78 -3.06
C VAL A 75 4.36 -3.31 -1.78
N GLY A 76 5.45 -3.97 -1.40
CA GLY A 76 6.38 -3.53 -0.35
C GLY A 76 5.75 -3.16 1.00
N LEU A 77 6.48 -2.35 1.79
CA LEU A 77 6.09 -2.01 3.16
C LEU A 77 4.71 -1.34 3.33
N PRO A 78 4.27 -0.38 2.49
CA PRO A 78 2.97 0.25 2.71
C PRO A 78 1.82 -0.75 2.66
N PHE A 79 1.89 -1.75 1.77
CA PHE A 79 0.92 -2.83 1.73
C PHE A 79 1.08 -3.82 2.89
N LEU A 80 2.33 -4.23 3.19
CA LEU A 80 2.61 -5.22 4.25
C LEU A 80 2.21 -4.74 5.64
N ARG A 81 2.27 -3.43 5.93
CA ARG A 81 1.76 -2.88 7.20
C ARG A 81 0.28 -3.11 7.38
N ASN A 82 -0.49 -3.11 6.29
CA ASN A 82 -1.93 -3.26 6.32
C ASN A 82 -2.39 -4.72 6.19
N THR A 83 -1.46 -5.67 6.25
CA THR A 83 -1.70 -7.08 5.94
C THR A 83 -1.05 -7.99 6.97
N TYR A 84 -1.78 -9.00 7.43
CA TYR A 84 -1.18 -10.19 8.04
C TYR A 84 -0.69 -11.11 6.92
N PHE A 85 0.62 -11.37 6.89
CA PHE A 85 1.29 -12.15 5.86
C PHE A 85 1.89 -13.41 6.48
N ALA A 86 1.58 -14.57 5.89
CA ALA A 86 2.20 -15.84 6.24
C ALA A 86 2.66 -16.55 4.96
N GLN A 87 3.88 -17.07 4.98
CA GLN A 87 4.47 -17.76 3.84
C GLN A 87 4.82 -19.20 4.22
N ASN A 88 4.30 -20.15 3.45
CA ASN A 88 4.70 -21.54 3.53
C ASN A 88 5.62 -21.85 2.34
N PHE A 89 6.90 -22.09 2.62
CA PHE A 89 7.91 -22.38 1.60
C PHE A 89 7.79 -23.81 1.05
N ASP A 90 7.30 -24.76 1.85
CA ASP A 90 7.10 -26.15 1.42
C ASP A 90 5.97 -26.26 0.40
N THR A 91 4.85 -25.56 0.66
CA THR A 91 3.70 -25.54 -0.25
C THR A 91 3.76 -24.42 -1.29
N LYS A 92 4.74 -23.52 -1.18
CA LYS A 92 4.89 -22.30 -2.01
C LYS A 92 3.64 -21.41 -1.99
N LYS A 93 2.90 -21.41 -0.89
CA LYS A 93 1.67 -20.63 -0.72
C LYS A 93 1.91 -19.39 0.13
N ILE A 94 1.12 -18.37 -0.16
CA ILE A 94 1.07 -17.13 0.60
C ILE A 94 -0.34 -16.98 1.17
N GLY A 95 -0.44 -16.86 2.49
CA GLY A 95 -1.64 -16.44 3.19
C GLY A 95 -1.61 -14.92 3.40
N LEU A 96 -2.72 -14.27 3.07
CA LEU A 96 -2.93 -12.84 3.28
C LEU A 96 -4.27 -12.64 3.99
N ALA A 97 -4.30 -11.73 4.94
CA ALA A 97 -5.52 -11.22 5.55
C ALA A 97 -5.33 -9.73 5.91
N PRO A 98 -6.39 -8.93 6.00
CA PRO A 98 -6.30 -7.59 6.57
C PRO A 98 -5.73 -7.64 7.99
N ILE A 99 -4.83 -6.72 8.33
CA ILE A 99 -4.24 -6.68 9.67
C ILE A 99 -5.27 -6.23 10.72
N LYS A 100 -5.17 -6.79 11.92
CA LYS A 100 -5.87 -6.31 13.11
C LYS A 100 -4.81 -5.89 14.14
N TYR A 101 -4.72 -4.58 14.42
CA TYR A 101 -3.79 -4.05 15.41
C TYR A 101 -4.36 -4.23 16.82
N ILE A 102 -3.90 -5.27 17.52
CA ILE A 102 -4.27 -5.61 18.90
C ILE A 102 -3.04 -6.15 19.64
N ASP A 103 -3.04 -6.02 20.97
CA ASP A 103 -1.99 -6.56 21.83
C ASP A 103 -2.19 -8.06 22.15
N GLU A 104 -3.41 -8.56 21.94
CA GLU A 104 -3.74 -9.98 22.13
C GLU A 104 -2.99 -10.85 21.12
N SER A 105 -2.52 -12.01 21.57
CA SER A 105 -1.82 -12.97 20.72
C SER A 105 -2.34 -14.38 20.96
N ASP A 106 -2.67 -15.06 19.87
CA ASP A 106 -3.01 -16.48 19.83
C ASP A 106 -2.21 -17.11 18.69
N ILE A 107 -0.98 -17.52 19.01
CA ILE A 107 -0.02 -18.02 18.03
C ILE A 107 -0.23 -19.52 17.87
N VAL A 108 -0.65 -19.93 16.68
CA VAL A 108 -0.83 -21.33 16.28
C VAL A 108 0.15 -21.71 15.17
N ASP A 109 0.44 -23.00 15.03
CA ASP A 109 1.16 -23.52 13.86
C ASP A 109 0.28 -23.39 12.61
N PHE A 110 0.81 -22.77 11.56
CA PHE A 110 0.11 -22.55 10.31
C PHE A 110 0.33 -23.74 9.34
N TRP A 111 -0.72 -24.52 9.07
CA TRP A 111 -0.69 -25.69 8.17
C TRP A 111 -1.50 -25.44 6.88
N PHE A 112 -0.94 -24.70 5.91
CA PHE A 112 -1.61 -24.48 4.60
C PHE A 112 -0.75 -24.86 3.40
#